data_AF-A0AAN2XAP9-F1
#
_entry.id   AF-A0AAN2XAP9-F1
#
_cell.length_a   1.000
_cell.length_b   1.000
_cell.length_c   1.000
_cell.angle_alpha   90.00
_cell.angle_beta   90.00
_cell.angle_gamma   90.00
#
_symmetry.space_group_name_H-M   'P 1'
#
loop_
_entity.id
_entity.type
_entity.pdbx_description
1 polymer ?
#
loop_
_entity_poly.entity_id
_entity_poly.type
_entity_poly.pdbx_seq_one_letter_code
_entity_poly.pdbx_strand_id
1 'polypeptide(L)'
;MKRYIINRGITVVATIIYMYPLLGIIKGEKIFEDIVTPISMVIAALIGTLSFIFLFENKAKREYEQEKIEKDERYVNNRKTFSYYALIVLALTIPIVLIALNLYGIEQISISSLTIIFLIFCFAYMLALEIIRKKV
;
A
#
# COMPACT_ATOMS: atom_id res chain seq x y z
N MET A 1 13.23 -16.11 8.84
CA MET A 1 14.46 -15.34 8.54
C MET A 1 14.66 -15.15 7.03
N LYS A 2 15.33 -16.05 6.29
CA LYS A 2 15.61 -15.83 4.84
C LYS A 2 14.35 -15.54 4.00
N ARG A 3 13.32 -16.39 4.11
CA ARG A 3 12.03 -16.18 3.41
C ARG A 3 11.31 -14.89 3.81
N TYR A 4 11.44 -14.46 5.07
CA TYR A 4 10.84 -13.23 5.57
C TYR A 4 11.49 -11.99 4.95
N ILE A 5 12.82 -11.96 4.98
CA ILE A 5 13.63 -10.90 4.39
C ILE A 5 13.34 -10.76 2.89
N ILE A 6 13.28 -11.89 2.17
CA ILE A 6 12.95 -11.91 0.74
C ILE A 6 11.54 -11.36 0.49
N ASN A 7 10.54 -11.86 1.21
CA ASN A 7 9.15 -11.40 1.05
C ASN A 7 9.01 -9.89 1.34
N ARG A 8 9.72 -9.39 2.36
CA ARG A 8 9.69 -7.98 2.72
C ARG A 8 10.39 -7.11 1.69
N GLY A 9 11.54 -7.56 1.18
CA GLY A 9 12.22 -6.92 0.05
C GLY A 9 11.31 -6.83 -1.18
N ILE A 10 10.66 -7.92 -1.56
CA ILE A 10 9.68 -7.95 -2.65
C ILE A 10 8.54 -6.96 -2.41
N THR A 11 8.02 -6.89 -1.19
CA THR A 11 6.92 -5.96 -0.84
C THR A 11 7.36 -4.50 -0.99
N VAL A 12 8.57 -4.15 -0.55
CA VAL A 12 9.13 -2.80 -0.69
C VAL A 12 9.34 -2.45 -2.16
N VAL A 13 9.97 -3.34 -2.94
CA VAL A 13 10.18 -3.14 -4.38
C VAL A 13 8.84 -2.96 -5.10
N ALA A 14 7.86 -3.83 -4.84
CA ALA A 14 6.53 -3.73 -5.41
C ALA A 14 5.85 -2.41 -5.05
N THR A 15 5.99 -1.95 -3.81
CA THR A 15 5.43 -0.66 -3.35
C THR A 15 6.06 0.52 -4.10
N ILE A 16 7.38 0.51 -4.30
CA ILE A 16 8.10 1.56 -5.05
C ILE A 16 7.65 1.60 -6.51
N ILE A 17 7.58 0.42 -7.15
CA ILE A 17 7.12 0.27 -8.54
C ILE A 17 5.67 0.78 -8.69
N TYR A 18 4.81 0.55 -7.69
CA TYR A 18 3.43 1.02 -7.72
C TYR A 18 3.27 2.52 -7.39
N MET A 19 4.07 3.05 -6.46
CA MET A 19 3.95 4.46 -6.04
C MET A 19 4.42 5.44 -7.10
N TYR A 20 5.48 5.10 -7.84
CA TYR A 20 6.00 5.98 -8.90
C TYR A 20 4.95 6.40 -9.95
N PRO A 21 4.23 5.47 -10.60
CA PRO A 21 3.24 5.85 -11.60
C PRO A 21 2.07 6.63 -10.99
N LEU A 22 1.66 6.30 -9.75
CA LEU A 22 0.63 7.05 -9.04
C LEU A 22 1.05 8.51 -8.79
N LEU A 23 2.32 8.75 -8.45
CA LEU A 23 2.86 10.10 -8.31
C LEU A 23 2.94 10.83 -9.65
N GLY A 24 3.32 10.15 -10.72
CA GLY A 24 3.31 10.70 -12.08
C GLY A 24 1.91 11.16 -12.50
N ILE A 25 0.89 10.34 -12.22
CA ILE A 25 -0.53 10.69 -12.47
C ILE A 25 -0.94 11.94 -11.68
N ILE A 26 -0.53 12.07 -10.42
CA ILE A 26 -0.84 13.26 -9.60
C ILE A 26 -0.23 14.53 -10.19
N LYS A 27 0.99 14.42 -10.74
CA LYS A 27 1.71 15.53 -11.37
C LYS A 27 1.26 15.84 -12.80
N GLY A 28 0.41 14.99 -13.39
CA GLY A 28 0.05 15.09 -14.81
C GLY A 28 1.20 14.72 -15.76
N GLU A 29 2.23 14.04 -15.26
CA GLU A 29 3.38 13.59 -16.05
C GLU A 29 3.03 12.30 -16.82
N LYS A 30 3.69 12.09 -17.96
CA LYS A 30 3.59 10.80 -18.66
C LYS A 30 4.37 9.73 -17.90
N ILE A 31 3.66 8.65 -17.57
CA ILE A 31 4.10 7.65 -16.61
C ILE A 31 5.35 6.87 -17.09
N PHE A 32 5.47 6.62 -18.40
CA PHE A 32 6.54 5.81 -19.00
C PHE A 32 6.89 6.29 -20.42
N GLU A 33 7.42 7.51 -20.57
CA GLU A 33 7.94 7.95 -21.88
C GLU A 33 9.24 7.23 -22.29
N ASP A 34 10.05 6.84 -21.31
CA ASP A 34 11.31 6.12 -21.53
C ASP A 34 11.37 4.86 -20.66
N ILE A 35 11.62 3.70 -21.27
CA ILE A 35 11.80 2.39 -20.64
C ILE A 35 13.00 2.37 -19.69
N VAL A 36 13.99 3.24 -19.88
CA VAL A 36 15.17 3.33 -18.99
C VAL A 36 14.77 3.74 -17.57
N THR A 37 13.75 4.59 -17.42
CA THR A 37 13.27 5.10 -16.13
C THR A 37 12.70 3.99 -15.22
N PRO A 38 11.73 3.16 -15.64
CA PRO A 38 11.26 2.06 -14.80
C PRO A 38 12.35 1.02 -14.51
N ILE A 39 13.26 0.75 -15.45
CA ILE A 39 14.38 -0.19 -15.23
C ILE A 39 15.32 0.33 -14.14
N SER A 40 15.74 1.60 -14.23
CA SER A 40 16.62 2.22 -13.22
C SER A 40 15.99 2.27 -11.83
N MET A 41 14.67 2.48 -11.73
CA MET A 41 13.94 2.43 -10.47
C MET A 41 13.92 1.03 -9.84
N VAL A 42 13.68 -0.02 -10.63
CA VAL A 42 13.71 -1.40 -10.14
C VAL A 42 15.11 -1.73 -9.60
N ILE A 43 16.16 -1.32 -10.31
CA ILE A 43 17.54 -1.52 -9.88
C ILE A 43 17.82 -0.75 -8.58
N ALA A 44 17.41 0.52 -8.48
CA ALA A 44 17.58 1.33 -7.27
C ALA A 44 16.83 0.74 -6.06
N ALA A 45 15.61 0.23 -6.27
CA ALA A 45 14.83 -0.43 -5.22
C ALA A 45 15.47 -1.74 -4.76
N LEU A 46 16.04 -2.53 -5.68
CA LEU A 46 16.77 -3.75 -5.35
C LEU A 46 18.05 -3.44 -4.55
N ILE A 47 18.83 -2.45 -4.97
CA ILE A 47 20.03 -2.02 -4.25
C ILE A 47 19.66 -1.52 -2.85
N GLY A 48 18.67 -0.62 -2.75
CA GLY A 48 18.23 -0.08 -1.46
C GLY A 48 17.74 -1.15 -0.49
N THR A 49 16.97 -2.14 -0.98
CA THR A 49 16.52 -3.25 -0.14
C THR A 49 17.67 -4.14 0.31
N LEU A 50 18.62 -4.48 -0.57
CA LEU A 50 19.81 -5.26 -0.22
C LEU A 50 20.70 -4.53 0.81
N SER A 51 20.94 -3.24 0.62
CA SER A 51 21.71 -2.41 1.55
C SER A 51 21.05 -2.32 2.92
N PHE A 52 19.72 -2.15 2.97
CA PHE A 52 18.98 -2.12 4.24
C PHE A 52 19.10 -3.44 5.01
N ILE A 53 18.96 -4.57 4.32
CA ILE A 53 19.08 -5.90 4.94
C ILE A 53 20.46 -6.09 5.56
N PHE A 54 21.51 -5.68 4.85
CA PHE A 54 22.90 -5.84 5.30
C PHE A 54 23.23 -4.94 6.49
N LEU A 55 22.74 -3.70 6.49
CA LEU A 55 23.01 -2.73 7.55
C LEU A 55 22.15 -2.93 8.81
N PHE A 56 20.95 -3.50 8.67
CA PHE A 56 19.97 -3.59 9.76
C PHE A 56 19.56 -5.03 10.10
N GLU A 57 20.44 -6.01 9.88
CA GLU A 57 20.14 -7.44 10.13
C GLU A 57 19.61 -7.69 11.55
N ASN A 58 20.17 -7.03 12.56
CA ASN A 58 19.73 -7.15 13.95
C ASN A 58 18.32 -6.60 14.19
N LYS A 59 17.94 -5.53 13.47
CA LYS A 59 16.58 -4.97 13.54
C LYS A 59 15.58 -5.88 12.81
N ALA A 60 15.96 -6.40 11.64
CA ALA A 60 15.16 -7.36 10.89
C ALA A 60 14.92 -8.68 11.65
N LYS A 61 15.91 -9.15 12.43
CA LYS A 61 15.78 -10.30 13.35
C LYS A 61 14.72 -10.05 14.43
N ARG A 62 14.78 -8.90 15.09
CA ARG A 62 13.80 -8.51 16.13
C ARG A 62 12.38 -8.40 15.57
N GLU A 63 12.24 -7.76 14.41
CA GLU A 63 10.93 -7.63 13.74
C GLU A 63 10.39 -8.98 13.28
N TYR A 64 11.26 -9.91 12.82
CA TYR A 64 10.86 -11.27 12.49
C TYR A 64 10.38 -12.07 13.71
N GLU A 65 11.06 -11.95 14.86
CA GLU A 65 10.64 -12.62 16.09
C GLU A 65 9.35 -12.03 16.65
N GLN A 66 9.19 -10.71 16.61
CA GLN A 66 7.93 -10.04 16.93
C GLN A 66 6.80 -10.53 16.02
N GLU A 67 6.98 -10.53 14.69
CA GLU A 67 5.97 -11.02 13.76
C GLU A 67 5.62 -12.50 13.96
N LYS A 68 6.58 -13.32 14.38
CA LYS A 68 6.35 -14.74 14.66
C LYS A 68 5.48 -14.93 15.90
N ILE A 69 5.65 -14.08 16.92
CA ILE A 69 4.81 -14.03 18.11
C ILE A 69 3.44 -13.42 17.77
N GLU A 70 3.39 -12.44 16.86
CA GLU A 70 2.19 -11.72 16.39
C GLU A 70 1.27 -12.53 15.45
N LYS A 71 1.66 -13.75 15.06
CA LYS A 71 0.75 -14.72 14.42
C LYS A 71 -0.26 -15.32 15.41
N ASP A 72 -0.70 -14.54 16.39
CA ASP A 72 -1.85 -14.88 17.22
C ASP A 72 -3.07 -14.98 16.30
N GLU A 73 -3.74 -16.11 16.33
CA GLU A 73 -4.89 -16.40 15.47
C GLU A 73 -5.97 -15.33 15.62
N ARG A 74 -6.08 -14.70 16.80
CA ARG A 74 -6.98 -13.57 17.06
C ARG A 74 -6.66 -12.35 16.20
N TYR A 75 -5.40 -11.96 16.07
CA TYR A 75 -5.03 -10.81 15.23
C TYR A 75 -5.29 -11.12 13.75
N VAL A 76 -4.96 -12.33 13.29
CA VAL A 76 -5.22 -12.77 11.92
C VAL A 76 -6.72 -12.75 11.62
N ASN A 77 -7.55 -13.23 12.55
CA ASN A 77 -8.99 -13.28 12.36
C ASN A 77 -9.63 -11.88 12.41
N ASN A 78 -9.21 -11.02 13.34
CA ASN A 78 -9.68 -9.64 13.43
C ASN A 78 -9.32 -8.83 12.19
N ARG A 79 -8.10 -9.00 11.66
CA ARG A 79 -7.68 -8.38 10.40
C ARG A 79 -8.54 -8.83 9.24
N LYS A 80 -8.78 -10.14 9.07
CA LYS A 80 -9.65 -10.67 8.00
C LYS A 80 -11.07 -10.13 8.10
N THR A 81 -11.63 -10.12 9.31
CA THR A 81 -12.98 -9.60 9.59
C THR A 81 -13.07 -8.12 9.25
N PHE A 82 -12.09 -7.32 9.68
CA PHE A 82 -12.03 -5.90 9.33
C PHE A 82 -11.91 -5.68 7.82
N SER A 83 -11.00 -6.38 7.14
CA SER A 83 -10.84 -6.28 5.68
C SER A 83 -12.15 -6.60 4.95
N TYR A 84 -12.88 -7.62 5.40
CA TYR A 84 -14.18 -7.99 4.82
C TYR A 84 -15.22 -6.87 4.98
N TYR A 85 -15.39 -6.34 6.19
CA TYR A 85 -16.33 -5.24 6.42
C TYR A 85 -15.91 -3.94 5.72
N ALA A 86 -14.61 -3.65 5.67
CA ALA A 86 -14.08 -2.49 4.95
C ALA A 86 -14.46 -2.55 3.47
N LEU A 87 -14.34 -3.72 2.82
CA LEU A 87 -14.76 -3.92 1.43
C LEU A 87 -16.27 -3.73 1.24
N ILE A 88 -17.10 -4.23 2.17
CA ILE A 88 -18.55 -4.03 2.12
C ILE A 88 -18.90 -2.54 2.22
N VAL A 89 -18.32 -1.83 3.19
CA VAL A 89 -18.54 -0.39 3.35
C VAL A 89 -18.13 0.35 2.08
N LEU A 90 -16.97 0.02 1.52
CA LEU A 90 -16.48 0.62 0.27
C LEU A 90 -17.47 0.40 -0.88
N ALA A 91 -17.93 -0.84 -1.07
CA ALA A 91 -18.91 -1.21 -2.09
C ALA A 91 -20.25 -0.50 -1.94
N LEU A 92 -20.70 -0.23 -0.70
CA LEU A 92 -21.92 0.54 -0.44
C LEU A 92 -21.72 2.04 -0.62
N THR A 93 -20.55 2.57 -0.27
CA THR A 93 -20.26 4.00 -0.38
C THR A 93 -20.04 4.47 -1.82
N ILE A 94 -19.44 3.65 -2.69
CA ILE A 94 -19.17 4.04 -4.09
C ILE A 94 -20.46 4.50 -4.81
N PRO A 95 -21.56 3.72 -4.84
CA PRO A 95 -22.80 4.14 -5.50
C PRO A 95 -23.37 5.44 -4.94
N ILE A 96 -23.33 5.62 -3.62
CA ILE A 96 -23.85 6.83 -2.96
C ILE A 96 -23.05 8.06 -3.40
N VAL A 97 -21.72 7.95 -3.42
CA VAL A 97 -20.83 9.03 -3.88
C VAL A 97 -21.09 9.34 -5.36
N LEU A 98 -21.23 8.33 -6.21
CA LEU A 98 -21.53 8.52 -7.63
C LEU A 98 -22.87 9.22 -7.88
N ILE A 99 -23.92 8.86 -7.13
CA ILE A 99 -25.21 9.53 -7.18
C ILE A 99 -25.07 11.00 -6.76
N ALA A 100 -24.36 11.27 -5.67
CA ALA A 100 -24.12 12.63 -5.20
C ALA A 100 -23.40 13.46 -6.27
N LEU A 101 -22.32 12.95 -6.86
CA LEU A 101 -21.57 13.64 -7.91
C LEU A 101 -22.44 13.99 -9.13
N ASN A 102 -23.32 13.08 -9.54
CA ASN A 102 -24.28 13.31 -10.61
C ASN A 102 -25.26 14.45 -10.26
N LEU A 103 -25.78 14.48 -9.03
CA LEU A 103 -26.67 15.57 -8.58
C LEU A 103 -25.99 16.95 -8.57
N TYR A 104 -24.66 17.00 -8.40
CA TYR A 104 -23.87 18.23 -8.50
C TYR A 104 -23.45 18.58 -9.94
N GLY A 105 -23.86 17.81 -10.94
CA GLY A 105 -23.51 18.04 -12.35
C GLY A 105 -22.05 17.71 -12.70
N ILE A 106 -21.37 16.90 -11.88
CA ILE A 106 -20.00 16.47 -12.15
C ILE A 106 -20.05 15.22 -13.03
N GLU A 107 -19.86 15.41 -14.33
CA GLU A 107 -19.87 14.31 -15.32
C GLU A 107 -18.51 13.62 -15.47
N GLN A 108 -17.41 14.35 -15.23
CA GLN A 108 -16.05 13.85 -15.43
C GLN A 108 -15.20 14.05 -14.19
N ILE A 109 -14.53 12.99 -13.76
CA ILE A 109 -13.59 13.00 -12.64
C ILE A 109 -12.18 12.86 -13.22
N SER A 110 -11.28 13.76 -12.85
CA SER A 110 -9.88 13.65 -13.25
C SER A 110 -9.22 12.41 -12.65
N ILE A 111 -8.38 11.73 -13.43
CA ILE A 111 -7.63 10.54 -12.97
C ILE A 111 -6.71 10.91 -11.79
N SER A 112 -6.18 12.13 -11.77
CA SER A 112 -5.36 12.66 -10.67
C SER A 112 -6.15 12.78 -9.37
N SER A 113 -7.38 13.31 -9.42
CA SER A 113 -8.27 13.38 -8.24
C SER A 113 -8.61 11.98 -7.71
N LEU A 114 -8.92 11.04 -8.61
CA LEU A 114 -9.21 9.65 -8.24
C LEU A 114 -8.01 8.96 -7.58
N THR A 115 -6.80 9.24 -8.10
CA THR A 115 -5.54 8.72 -7.55
C THR A 115 -5.26 9.25 -6.15
N ILE A 116 -5.50 10.55 -5.91
CA ILE A 116 -5.34 11.15 -4.57
C ILE A 116 -6.30 10.51 -3.57
N ILE A 117 -7.58 10.38 -3.94
CA ILE A 117 -8.60 9.74 -3.08
C ILE A 117 -8.19 8.29 -2.75
N PHE A 118 -7.71 7.55 -3.75
CA PHE A 118 -7.21 6.19 -3.55
C PHE A 118 -6.05 6.13 -2.56
N LEU A 119 -5.06 7.02 -2.66
CA LEU A 119 -3.94 7.06 -1.71
C LEU A 119 -4.38 7.42 -0.29
N ILE A 120 -5.31 8.37 -0.13
CA ILE A 120 -5.90 8.72 1.17
C ILE A 120 -6.58 7.49 1.78
N PHE A 121 -7.35 6.75 0.98
CA PHE A 121 -8.02 5.54 1.43
C PHE A 121 -7.03 4.44 1.85
N CYS A 122 -5.99 4.21 1.05
CA CYS A 122 -4.91 3.27 1.40
C CYS A 122 -4.23 3.64 2.71
N PHE A 123 -3.93 4.92 2.93
CA PHE A 123 -3.31 5.39 4.16
C PHE A 123 -4.24 5.24 5.38
N ALA A 124 -5.51 5.62 5.23
CA ALA A 124 -6.53 5.44 6.27
C ALA A 124 -6.72 3.95 6.63
N TYR A 125 -6.72 3.07 5.63
CA TYR A 125 -6.80 1.63 5.83
C TYR A 125 -5.59 1.08 6.59
N MET A 126 -4.37 1.51 6.25
CA MET A 126 -3.16 1.12 6.98
C MET A 126 -3.21 1.59 8.44
N LEU A 127 -3.64 2.83 8.70
CA LEU A 127 -3.80 3.34 10.07
C LEU A 127 -4.84 2.54 10.86
N ALA A 128 -5.97 2.21 10.24
CA ALA A 128 -7.00 1.39 10.88
C ALA A 128 -6.49 -0.01 11.24
N LEU A 129 -5.70 -0.63 10.35
CA LEU A 129 -5.05 -1.91 10.65
C LEU A 129 -4.06 -1.81 11.81
N GLU A 130 -3.27 -0.72 11.88
CA GLU A 130 -2.32 -0.51 12.97
C GLU A 130 -3.04 -0.26 14.32
N ILE A 131 -4.19 0.42 14.30
CA ILE A 131 -5.03 0.59 15.49
C ILE A 131 -5.59 -0.77 15.95
N ILE A 132 -6.09 -1.59 15.02
CA ILE A 132 -6.59 -2.93 15.33
C ILE A 132 -5.46 -3.80 15.90
N ARG A 133 -4.24 -3.67 15.36
CA ARG A 133 -3.06 -4.36 15.88
C ARG A 133 -2.76 -4.00 17.33
N LYS A 134 -2.81 -2.71 17.71
CA LYS A 134 -2.55 -2.27 19.10
C LYS A 134 -3.64 -2.64 20.09
N LYS A 135 -4.83 -3.03 19.61
CA LYS A 135 -6.00 -3.33 20.44
C LYS A 135 -6.10 -4.81 20.83
N VAL A 136 -5.42 -5.70 20.08
CA VAL A 136 -5.35 -7.15 20.33
C VAL A 136 -4.11 -7.45 21.17
#